data_AF-A0A840YEY6-F1
#
_entry.id   AF-A0A840YEY6-F1
#
_cell.length_a   1.000
_cell.length_b   1.000
_cell.length_c   1.000
_cell.angle_alpha   90.00
_cell.angle_beta   90.00
_cell.angle_gamma   90.00
#
_symmetry.space_group_name_H-M   'P 1'
#
loop_
_entity.id
_entity.type
_entity.pdbx_description
1 polymer ?
#
loop_
_entity_poly.entity_id
_entity_poly.type
_entity_poly.pdbx_seq_one_letter_code
_entity_poly.pdbx_strand_id
1 'polypeptide(L)'
;MRKGLLLLGLLALGGCWEDTPAKGQAGSGNDVMSKARAAAEERIRGLARDRENLRFRAVETYRQAVADTYAVCGQATLAGDTIFIPFVSVVTASGNDLAVEQYVARNNVEATRVYVELVGRCFEGGGPQMRANGTPVAGLTPPLPNGLPLLNEVTPEPPKVLDPTSPSAASVPPGSGSMMPAGTLAMRQNGNIRSSPTGGGTVLRVAPNGAVLKVFGTAPGGWFQVGEAGPEGWVHRSMTTPPSGAIASAQ
;
A
#
# COMPACT_ATOMS: atom_id res chain seq x y z
N MET A 1 26.64 -91.87 -15.28
CA MET A 1 25.22 -92.23 -15.52
C MET A 1 24.50 -90.98 -16.03
N ARG A 2 23.74 -91.12 -17.14
CA ARG A 2 22.70 -90.21 -17.74
C ARG A 2 23.13 -88.76 -18.06
N LYS A 3 23.39 -88.38 -19.33
CA LYS A 3 22.47 -88.08 -20.46
C LYS A 3 21.42 -87.00 -20.16
N GLY A 4 21.42 -85.91 -20.94
CA GLY A 4 20.23 -85.05 -21.12
C GLY A 4 20.51 -83.61 -21.54
N LEU A 5 20.80 -83.40 -22.83
CA LEU A 5 20.78 -82.12 -23.53
C LEU A 5 19.31 -81.71 -23.79
N LEU A 6 18.92 -80.44 -23.62
CA LEU A 6 17.82 -79.81 -24.37
C LEU A 6 17.98 -78.29 -24.40
N LEU A 7 18.10 -77.78 -25.64
CA LEU A 7 18.01 -76.39 -26.07
C LEU A 7 16.59 -75.82 -25.91
N LEU A 8 16.51 -74.48 -25.92
CA LEU A 8 15.43 -73.55 -26.35
C LEU A 8 15.20 -72.49 -25.25
N GLY A 9 15.28 -71.18 -25.49
CA GLY A 9 15.40 -70.45 -26.74
C GLY A 9 15.63 -68.95 -26.48
N LEU A 10 16.06 -68.28 -27.55
CA LEU A 10 16.13 -66.83 -27.67
C LEU A 10 14.77 -66.17 -27.38
N LEU A 11 14.80 -65.06 -26.65
CA LEU A 11 14.00 -63.88 -26.94
C LEU A 11 14.79 -62.64 -26.51
N ALA A 12 15.55 -62.12 -27.48
CA ALA A 12 16.01 -60.75 -27.47
C ALA A 12 14.78 -59.85 -27.64
N LEU A 13 14.29 -59.27 -26.54
CA LEU A 13 13.47 -58.07 -26.59
C LEU A 13 14.39 -56.90 -26.31
N GLY A 14 14.98 -56.38 -27.39
CA GLY A 14 15.36 -54.99 -27.45
C GLY A 14 14.10 -54.15 -27.31
N GLY A 15 13.73 -53.83 -26.08
CA GLY A 15 12.92 -52.67 -25.78
C GLY A 15 13.88 -51.54 -25.47
N CYS A 16 14.10 -50.64 -26.43
CA CYS A 16 14.47 -49.29 -26.08
C CYS A 16 13.44 -48.85 -25.06
N TRP A 17 13.87 -48.58 -23.83
CA TRP A 17 13.01 -47.77 -22.98
C TRP A 17 12.91 -46.44 -23.71
N GLU A 18 11.73 -46.09 -24.20
CA GLU A 18 11.52 -44.71 -24.58
C GLU A 18 11.59 -43.94 -23.27
N ASP A 19 12.67 -43.15 -23.12
CA ASP A 19 12.72 -42.04 -22.18
C ASP A 19 11.52 -41.15 -22.50
N THR A 20 10.37 -41.46 -21.91
CA THR A 20 9.26 -40.52 -21.84
C THR A 20 9.83 -39.27 -21.18
N PRO A 21 9.92 -38.13 -21.88
CA PRO A 21 10.31 -36.91 -21.20
C PRO A 21 9.28 -36.70 -20.10
N ALA A 22 9.79 -36.56 -18.87
CA ALA A 22 8.99 -36.29 -17.70
C ALA A 22 7.95 -35.22 -18.08
N LYS A 23 6.66 -35.54 -17.90
CA LYS A 23 5.59 -34.54 -17.92
C LYS A 23 5.97 -33.46 -16.92
N GLY A 24 6.56 -32.38 -17.42
CA GLY A 24 7.08 -31.28 -16.62
C GLY A 24 5.99 -30.67 -15.76
N GLN A 25 6.23 -30.66 -14.44
CA GLN A 25 6.08 -29.49 -13.58
C GLN A 25 4.73 -28.75 -13.51
N ALA A 26 3.59 -29.34 -13.89
CA ALA A 26 2.29 -28.73 -13.57
C ALA A 26 2.04 -28.63 -12.03
N GLY A 27 2.62 -29.54 -11.24
CA GLY A 27 2.54 -29.50 -9.77
C GLY A 27 3.56 -28.58 -9.07
N SER A 28 4.71 -28.32 -9.70
CA SER A 28 5.79 -27.52 -9.10
C SER A 28 5.45 -26.03 -9.08
N GLY A 29 4.77 -25.52 -10.11
CA GLY A 29 4.34 -24.12 -10.16
C GLY A 29 3.35 -23.75 -9.06
N ASN A 30 2.35 -24.61 -8.82
CA ASN A 30 1.34 -24.40 -7.77
C ASN A 30 1.95 -24.50 -6.36
N ASP A 31 2.89 -25.43 -6.15
CA ASP A 31 3.65 -25.54 -4.90
C ASP A 31 4.43 -24.25 -4.60
N VAL A 32 5.18 -23.71 -5.57
CA VAL A 32 5.94 -22.45 -5.39
C VAL A 32 5.00 -21.27 -5.12
N MET A 33 3.86 -21.17 -5.80
CA MET A 33 2.86 -20.12 -5.53
C MET A 33 2.27 -20.21 -4.12
N SER A 34 2.04 -21.42 -3.61
CA SER A 34 1.59 -21.65 -2.23
C SER A 34 2.65 -21.25 -1.21
N LYS A 35 3.93 -21.57 -1.48
CA LYS A 35 5.06 -21.18 -0.65
C LYS A 35 5.29 -19.67 -0.66
N ALA A 36 5.17 -19.03 -1.83
CA ALA A 36 5.26 -17.59 -1.96
C ALA A 36 4.17 -16.88 -1.13
N ARG A 37 2.94 -17.39 -1.18
CA ARG A 37 1.85 -16.89 -0.33
C ARG A 37 2.17 -17.03 1.15
N ALA A 38 2.61 -18.21 1.59
CA ALA A 38 2.94 -18.46 3.00
C ALA A 38 4.08 -17.54 3.48
N ALA A 39 5.12 -17.35 2.66
CA ALA A 39 6.22 -16.46 2.95
C ALA A 39 5.79 -14.98 3.07
N ALA A 40 4.89 -14.53 2.20
CA ALA A 40 4.30 -13.19 2.28
C ALA A 40 3.48 -12.98 3.55
N GLU A 41 2.58 -13.91 3.89
CA GLU A 41 1.79 -13.84 5.12
C GLU A 41 2.68 -13.86 6.36
N GLU A 42 3.72 -14.69 6.38
CA GLU A 42 4.66 -14.76 7.49
C GLU A 42 5.47 -13.47 7.64
N ARG A 43 5.88 -12.88 6.52
CA ARG A 43 6.55 -11.57 6.53
C ARG A 43 5.66 -10.50 7.15
N ILE A 44 4.37 -10.48 6.83
CA ILE A 44 3.42 -9.52 7.40
C ILE A 44 3.16 -9.82 8.88
N ARG A 45 3.02 -11.10 9.26
CA ARG A 45 2.93 -11.49 10.68
C ARG A 45 4.15 -10.97 11.45
N GLY A 46 5.36 -11.10 10.92
CA GLY A 46 6.57 -10.57 11.52
C GLY A 46 6.60 -9.04 11.70
N LEU A 47 5.75 -8.29 10.97
CA LEU A 47 5.61 -6.84 11.08
C LEU A 47 4.43 -6.41 11.98
N ALA A 48 3.50 -7.32 12.26
CA ALA A 48 2.31 -7.03 13.04
C ALA A 48 2.64 -6.97 14.55
N ARG A 49 1.99 -6.05 15.26
CA ARG A 49 2.11 -5.96 16.73
C ARG A 49 1.47 -7.15 17.45
N ASP A 50 0.38 -7.67 16.89
CA ASP A 50 -0.34 -8.83 17.40
C ASP A 50 -0.47 -9.86 16.28
N ARG A 51 0.42 -10.86 16.31
CA ARG A 51 0.57 -11.87 15.26
C ARG A 51 -0.58 -12.86 15.25
N GLU A 52 -1.04 -13.24 16.44
CA GLU A 52 -2.05 -14.29 16.63
C GLU A 52 -3.45 -13.82 16.24
N ASN A 53 -3.70 -12.51 16.35
CA ASN A 53 -4.95 -11.89 15.94
C ASN A 53 -4.93 -11.32 14.52
N LEU A 54 -3.83 -11.42 13.79
CA LEU A 54 -3.77 -11.00 12.40
C LEU A 54 -4.62 -11.94 11.54
N ARG A 55 -5.49 -11.36 10.72
CA ARG A 55 -6.35 -12.09 9.78
C ARG A 55 -6.10 -11.58 8.37
N PHE A 56 -6.03 -12.51 7.43
CA PHE A 56 -5.84 -12.23 6.02
C PHE A 56 -7.13 -12.54 5.26
N ARG A 57 -7.44 -11.74 4.23
CA ARG A 57 -8.54 -12.01 3.31
C ARG A 57 -8.18 -11.61 1.89
N ALA A 58 -8.90 -12.19 0.92
CA ALA A 58 -8.74 -11.91 -0.51
C ALA A 58 -7.26 -11.92 -0.94
N VAL A 59 -6.50 -12.87 -0.38
CA VAL A 59 -5.09 -13.00 -0.74
C VAL A 59 -5.01 -13.88 -1.98
N GLU A 60 -4.33 -13.41 -2.99
CA GLU A 60 -4.12 -14.08 -4.26
C GLU A 60 -2.64 -13.97 -4.65
N THR A 61 -2.16 -14.96 -5.41
CA THR A 61 -0.77 -15.01 -5.89
C THR A 61 -0.78 -14.94 -7.41
N TYR A 62 -0.01 -14.01 -7.98
CA TYR A 62 0.06 -13.76 -9.42
C TYR A 62 1.48 -13.97 -9.93
N ARG A 63 1.63 -14.77 -10.99
CA ARG A 63 2.93 -14.94 -11.66
C ARG A 63 3.32 -13.64 -12.36
N GLN A 64 4.55 -13.21 -12.17
CA GLN A 64 5.06 -11.99 -12.81
C GLN A 64 5.72 -12.30 -14.16
N ALA A 65 5.89 -11.27 -14.99
CA ALA A 65 6.64 -11.36 -16.24
C ALA A 65 8.11 -11.76 -16.04
N VAL A 66 8.65 -11.48 -14.85
CA VAL A 66 9.99 -11.91 -14.44
C VAL A 66 9.94 -13.36 -13.97
N ALA A 67 10.88 -14.18 -14.45
CA ALA A 67 11.01 -15.57 -14.02
C ALA A 67 11.14 -15.67 -12.50
N ASP A 68 10.57 -16.75 -11.95
CA ASP A 68 10.61 -17.09 -10.52
C ASP A 68 10.14 -15.99 -9.56
N THR A 69 9.39 -15.02 -10.08
CA THR A 69 8.87 -13.89 -9.32
C THR A 69 7.34 -13.95 -9.26
N TYR A 70 6.80 -13.71 -8.07
CA TYR A 70 5.38 -13.79 -7.77
C TYR A 70 4.95 -12.56 -6.98
N ALA A 71 3.78 -12.01 -7.28
CA ALA A 71 3.15 -10.99 -6.43
C ALA A 71 2.06 -11.63 -5.60
N VAL A 72 2.11 -11.46 -4.28
CA VAL A 72 1.07 -11.89 -3.35
C VAL A 72 0.35 -10.64 -2.87
N CYS A 73 -0.95 -10.55 -3.17
CA CYS A 73 -1.73 -9.34 -2.95
C CYS A 73 -2.94 -9.68 -2.13
N GLY A 74 -3.30 -8.84 -1.18
CA GLY A 74 -4.49 -9.05 -0.37
C GLY A 74 -4.65 -8.01 0.72
N GLN A 75 -5.42 -8.37 1.74
CA GLN A 75 -5.71 -7.48 2.85
C GLN A 75 -5.45 -8.16 4.19
N ALA A 76 -4.94 -7.38 5.14
CA ALA A 76 -4.72 -7.80 6.52
C ALA A 76 -5.53 -6.92 7.47
N THR A 77 -6.05 -7.51 8.55
CA THR A 77 -6.70 -6.80 9.65
C THR A 77 -6.29 -7.43 10.98
N LEU A 78 -6.27 -6.65 12.05
CA LEU A 78 -6.17 -7.19 13.41
C LEU A 78 -7.57 -7.59 13.91
N ALA A 79 -7.67 -8.65 14.71
CA ALA A 79 -8.94 -9.05 15.29
C ALA A 79 -9.50 -7.92 16.17
N GLY A 80 -10.79 -7.61 15.97
CA GLY A 80 -11.45 -6.46 16.61
C GLY A 80 -11.34 -5.15 15.81
N ASP A 81 -10.53 -5.10 14.76
CA ASP A 81 -10.53 -3.99 13.80
C ASP A 81 -11.45 -4.29 12.61
N THR A 82 -12.02 -3.23 12.04
CA THR A 82 -12.83 -3.26 10.80
C THR A 82 -12.05 -2.76 9.59
N ILE A 83 -10.88 -2.16 9.82
CA ILE A 83 -10.03 -1.57 8.80
C ILE A 83 -9.13 -2.65 8.20
N PHE A 84 -9.35 -2.91 6.92
CA PHE A 84 -8.50 -3.79 6.14
C PHE A 84 -7.38 -2.99 5.49
N ILE A 85 -6.15 -3.35 5.83
CA ILE A 85 -4.94 -2.75 5.31
C ILE A 85 -4.48 -3.56 4.09
N PRO A 86 -4.49 -2.99 2.88
CA PRO A 86 -3.99 -3.68 1.70
C PRO A 86 -2.47 -3.86 1.78
N PHE A 87 -2.00 -4.95 1.20
CA PHE A 87 -0.59 -5.26 1.06
C PHE A 87 -0.30 -5.86 -0.31
N VAL A 88 0.95 -5.69 -0.74
CA VAL A 88 1.55 -6.41 -1.87
C VAL A 88 2.92 -6.91 -1.41
N SER A 89 3.19 -8.18 -1.65
CA SER A 89 4.50 -8.79 -1.40
C SER A 89 5.05 -9.32 -2.72
N VAL A 90 6.24 -8.88 -3.11
CA VAL A 90 6.94 -9.42 -4.27
C VAL A 90 7.90 -10.50 -3.76
N VAL A 91 7.68 -11.73 -4.22
CA VAL A 91 8.43 -12.90 -3.80
C VAL A 91 9.26 -13.39 -4.96
N THR A 92 10.58 -13.42 -4.79
CA THR A 92 11.52 -14.00 -5.76
C THR A 92 12.05 -15.31 -5.21
N ALA A 93 11.84 -16.40 -5.96
CA ALA A 93 12.37 -17.71 -5.62
C ALA A 93 13.76 -17.90 -6.25
N SER A 94 14.70 -18.41 -5.46
CA SER A 94 16.05 -18.77 -5.90
C SER A 94 16.42 -20.12 -5.30
N GLY A 95 16.23 -21.20 -6.06
CA GLY A 95 16.36 -22.55 -5.53
C GLY A 95 15.33 -22.81 -4.42
N ASN A 96 15.82 -23.03 -3.19
CA ASN A 96 14.96 -23.22 -2.01
C ASN A 96 14.69 -21.93 -1.22
N ASP A 97 15.37 -20.83 -1.56
CA ASP A 97 15.26 -19.57 -0.84
C ASP A 97 14.18 -18.68 -1.44
N LEU A 98 13.46 -17.96 -0.57
CA LEU A 98 12.45 -16.98 -0.95
C LEU A 98 12.84 -15.60 -0.42
N ALA A 99 13.12 -14.68 -1.31
CA ALA A 99 13.28 -13.27 -0.98
C ALA A 99 11.91 -12.57 -1.03
N VAL A 100 11.51 -11.89 0.05
CA VAL A 100 10.21 -11.21 0.14
C VAL A 100 10.43 -9.71 0.29
N GLU A 101 10.07 -8.95 -0.74
CA GLU A 101 9.92 -7.51 -0.67
C GLU A 101 8.48 -7.17 -0.28
N GLN A 102 8.31 -6.37 0.78
CA GLN A 102 7.01 -6.17 1.43
C GLN A 102 6.53 -4.73 1.35
N TYR A 103 5.29 -4.55 0.91
CA TYR A 103 4.58 -3.28 0.89
C TYR A 103 3.26 -3.41 1.67
N VAL A 104 3.02 -2.51 2.64
CA VAL A 104 1.82 -2.53 3.49
C VAL A 104 1.33 -1.09 3.67
N ALA A 105 0.04 -0.84 3.46
CA ALA A 105 -0.53 0.51 3.46
C ALA A 105 -0.81 1.07 4.87
N ARG A 106 0.23 1.25 5.71
CA ARG A 106 0.02 1.67 7.12
C ARG A 106 -0.19 3.17 7.28
N ASN A 107 0.13 3.95 6.24
CA ASN A 107 -0.10 5.39 6.17
C ASN A 107 -0.37 5.81 4.71
N ASN A 108 -0.68 7.08 4.48
CA ASN A 108 -1.08 7.59 3.15
C ASN A 108 0.02 7.44 2.08
N VAL A 109 1.29 7.61 2.45
CA VAL A 109 2.42 7.47 1.52
C VAL A 109 2.58 6.00 1.13
N GLU A 110 2.53 5.11 2.12
CA GLU A 110 2.59 3.67 1.89
C GLU A 110 1.36 3.15 1.13
N ALA A 111 0.17 3.72 1.36
CA ALA A 111 -1.05 3.37 0.64
C ALA A 111 -0.95 3.70 -0.85
N THR A 112 -0.36 4.85 -1.19
CA THR A 112 -0.11 5.22 -2.59
C THR A 112 0.85 4.25 -3.26
N ARG A 113 1.94 3.87 -2.56
CA ARG A 113 2.88 2.87 -3.07
C ARG A 113 2.19 1.52 -3.26
N VAL A 114 1.47 1.02 -2.26
CA VAL A 114 0.73 -0.25 -2.35
C VAL A 114 -0.28 -0.22 -3.50
N TYR A 115 -0.97 0.90 -3.72
CA TYR A 115 -1.89 1.04 -4.85
C TYR A 115 -1.16 0.89 -6.20
N VAL A 116 -0.02 1.56 -6.38
CA VAL A 116 0.79 1.44 -7.61
C VAL A 116 1.28 0.00 -7.81
N GLU A 117 1.76 -0.66 -6.76
CA GLU A 117 2.18 -2.06 -6.84
C GLU A 117 0.99 -2.99 -7.14
N LEU A 118 -0.18 -2.74 -6.54
CA LEU A 118 -1.39 -3.52 -6.74
C LEU A 118 -1.82 -3.49 -8.22
N VAL A 119 -1.93 -2.29 -8.80
CA VAL A 119 -2.34 -2.14 -10.21
C VAL A 119 -1.27 -2.63 -11.18
N GLY A 120 0.00 -2.63 -10.79
CA GLY A 120 1.11 -3.05 -11.64
C GLY A 120 1.37 -4.56 -11.62
N ARG A 121 1.02 -5.27 -10.55
CA ARG A 121 1.49 -6.64 -10.30
C ARG A 121 0.40 -7.67 -10.06
N CYS A 122 -0.78 -7.26 -9.60
CA CYS A 122 -1.78 -8.19 -9.08
C CYS A 122 -2.78 -8.63 -10.17
N PHE A 123 -2.23 -9.12 -11.27
CA PHE A 123 -2.94 -9.73 -12.38
C PHE A 123 -1.99 -10.69 -13.12
N GLU A 124 -2.54 -11.63 -13.88
CA GLU A 124 -1.74 -12.61 -14.64
C GLU A 124 -0.82 -11.92 -15.66
N GLY A 125 0.47 -12.24 -15.62
CA GLY A 125 1.49 -11.61 -16.47
C GLY A 125 1.88 -10.20 -16.04
N GLY A 126 1.45 -9.76 -14.85
CA GLY A 126 1.81 -8.47 -14.26
C GLY A 126 3.29 -8.34 -13.91
N GLY A 127 3.64 -7.20 -13.30
CA GLY A 127 5.02 -6.84 -13.01
C GLY A 127 5.70 -6.10 -14.15
N PRO A 128 6.94 -5.61 -13.93
CA PRO A 128 7.68 -4.88 -14.95
C PRO A 128 7.85 -5.78 -16.17
N GLN A 129 7.38 -5.30 -17.32
CA GLN A 129 7.53 -6.00 -18.60
C GLN A 129 9.01 -6.13 -18.91
N MET A 130 9.50 -7.30 -19.28
CA MET A 130 10.91 -7.49 -19.62
C MET A 130 11.12 -7.26 -21.12
N ARG A 131 12.16 -6.52 -21.49
CA ARG A 131 12.65 -6.47 -22.87
C ARG A 131 13.27 -7.82 -23.23
N ALA A 132 13.43 -8.08 -24.52
CA ALA A 132 14.08 -9.31 -25.03
C ALA A 132 15.51 -9.52 -24.48
N ASN A 133 16.18 -8.45 -24.05
CA ASN A 133 17.51 -8.51 -23.42
C ASN A 133 17.48 -8.70 -21.89
N GLY A 134 16.32 -9.01 -21.30
CA GLY A 134 16.14 -9.22 -19.87
C GLY A 134 16.10 -7.96 -19.02
N THR A 135 16.07 -6.76 -19.62
CA THR A 135 15.94 -5.51 -18.86
C THR A 135 14.48 -5.15 -18.61
N PRO A 136 14.11 -4.72 -17.39
CA PRO A 136 12.76 -4.25 -17.14
C PRO A 136 12.47 -2.99 -17.96
N VAL A 137 11.36 -3.00 -18.68
CA VAL A 137 10.73 -1.82 -19.25
C VAL A 137 10.28 -1.00 -18.06
N ALA A 138 10.84 0.20 -17.93
CA ALA A 138 10.37 1.17 -16.95
C ALA A 138 8.88 1.40 -17.23
N GLY A 139 8.02 1.01 -16.28
CA GLY A 139 6.63 1.40 -16.31
C GLY A 139 6.54 2.93 -16.34
N LEU A 140 5.45 3.47 -16.85
CA LEU A 140 5.15 4.89 -16.72
C LEU A 140 5.28 5.23 -15.24
N THR A 141 6.21 6.12 -14.91
CA THR A 141 6.38 6.61 -13.54
C THR A 141 5.01 7.10 -13.09
N PRO A 142 4.49 6.63 -11.93
CA PRO A 142 3.25 7.17 -11.42
C PRO A 142 3.41 8.69 -11.34
N PRO A 143 2.36 9.46 -11.68
CA PRO A 143 2.44 10.91 -11.62
C PRO A 143 2.90 11.29 -10.22
N LEU A 144 3.98 12.06 -10.16
CA LEU A 144 4.49 12.56 -8.89
C LEU A 144 3.33 13.28 -8.18
N PRO A 145 3.09 13.01 -6.89
CA PRO A 145 2.20 13.83 -6.11
C PRO A 145 2.60 15.30 -6.28
N ASN A 146 1.65 16.14 -6.64
CA ASN A 146 1.90 17.57 -6.77
C ASN A 146 2.42 18.11 -5.41
N GLY A 147 3.48 18.93 -5.44
CA GLY A 147 4.03 19.58 -4.24
C GLY A 147 5.10 18.80 -3.48
N LEU A 148 5.76 17.81 -4.11
CA LEU A 148 7.01 17.28 -3.56
C LEU A 148 8.11 18.35 -3.59
N PRO A 149 8.87 18.56 -2.50
CA PRO A 149 9.99 19.48 -2.50
C PRO A 149 11.00 19.07 -3.56
N LEU A 150 11.34 19.98 -4.47
CA LEU A 150 12.46 19.75 -5.39
C LEU A 150 13.74 19.82 -4.55
N LEU A 151 14.70 18.92 -4.79
CA LEU A 151 15.98 18.89 -4.04
C LEU A 151 16.74 20.24 -4.11
N ASN A 152 16.48 21.05 -5.14
CA ASN A 152 17.03 22.39 -5.28
C ASN A 152 16.30 23.47 -4.44
N GLU A 153 15.11 23.16 -3.91
CA GLU A 153 14.33 24.01 -3.00
C GLU A 153 14.54 23.64 -1.53
N VAL A 154 15.12 22.46 -1.27
CA VAL A 154 15.54 22.05 0.07
C VAL A 154 16.84 22.79 0.41
N THR A 155 16.71 24.01 0.89
CA THR A 155 17.81 24.64 1.64
C THR A 155 18.11 23.70 2.82
N PRO A 156 19.36 23.26 3.04
CA PRO A 156 19.69 22.49 4.23
C PRO A 156 19.29 23.33 5.44
N GLU A 157 18.28 22.86 6.17
CA GLU A 157 17.88 23.52 7.39
C GLU A 157 19.11 23.54 8.30
N PRO A 158 19.58 24.73 8.74
CA PRO A 158 20.67 24.82 9.69
C PRO A 158 20.34 23.89 10.86
N PRO A 159 21.31 23.16 11.42
CA PRO A 159 21.04 22.28 12.55
C PRO A 159 20.34 23.11 13.62
N LYS A 160 19.08 22.76 13.92
CA LYS A 160 18.30 23.37 14.99
C LYS A 160 19.05 23.10 16.29
N VAL A 161 19.81 24.09 16.74
CA VAL A 161 20.22 24.19 18.13
C VAL A 161 18.92 24.31 18.92
N LEU A 162 18.66 23.32 19.76
CA LEU A 162 17.55 23.37 20.70
C LEU A 162 17.89 24.44 21.75
N ASP A 163 17.51 25.69 21.50
CA ASP A 163 17.60 26.74 22.51
C ASP A 163 16.38 26.62 23.45
N PRO A 164 16.59 26.33 24.75
CA PRO A 164 15.50 26.17 25.70
C PRO A 164 15.14 27.52 26.32
N THR A 165 14.89 28.57 25.52
CA THR A 165 14.28 29.83 26.00
C THR A 165 13.93 30.77 24.83
N SER A 166 12.71 30.68 24.33
CA SER A 166 12.07 31.85 23.69
C SER A 166 10.55 31.74 23.83
N PRO A 167 9.88 32.72 24.47
CA PRO A 167 8.44 32.66 24.68
C PRO A 167 7.68 32.94 23.39
N SER A 168 6.69 32.09 23.18
CA SER A 168 5.50 32.28 22.37
C SER A 168 4.88 33.68 22.53
N ALA A 169 4.79 34.42 21.42
CA ALA A 169 3.74 35.40 21.12
C ALA A 169 3.77 35.60 19.60
N ALA A 170 2.85 34.97 18.86
CA ALA A 170 1.60 35.59 18.46
C ALA A 170 1.80 36.81 17.55
N SER A 171 1.69 36.60 16.25
CA SER A 171 1.29 37.64 15.31
C SER A 171 -0.02 37.23 14.61
N VAL A 172 -1.11 37.62 15.27
CA VAL A 172 -2.42 38.00 14.71
C VAL A 172 -2.88 39.21 15.57
N PRO A 173 -3.79 40.16 15.19
CA PRO A 173 -4.65 40.29 13.98
C PRO A 173 -4.78 41.79 13.50
N PRO A 174 -5.79 42.29 12.71
CA PRO A 174 -7.24 42.10 12.78
C PRO A 174 -7.82 41.48 11.48
N GLY A 175 -8.78 40.57 11.54
CA GLY A 175 -10.15 40.98 11.78
C GLY A 175 -10.88 40.12 12.80
N SER A 176 -11.15 40.73 13.94
CA SER A 176 -12.44 40.52 14.62
C SER A 176 -13.55 41.06 13.72
N GLY A 177 -13.86 40.34 12.64
CA GLY A 177 -15.26 40.13 12.34
C GLY A 177 -15.66 38.95 13.20
N SER A 178 -16.78 39.02 13.91
CA SER A 178 -17.49 37.79 14.24
C SER A 178 -17.82 37.14 12.90
N MET A 179 -16.89 36.35 12.34
CA MET A 179 -17.11 35.62 11.11
C MET A 179 -18.17 34.60 11.50
N MET A 180 -19.42 34.95 11.18
CA MET A 180 -20.54 34.07 11.42
C MET A 180 -20.23 32.76 10.72
N PRO A 181 -20.41 31.62 11.39
CA PRO A 181 -20.20 30.35 10.75
C PRO A 181 -21.15 30.24 9.56
N ALA A 182 -20.59 30.00 8.37
CA ALA A 182 -21.35 29.80 7.13
C ALA A 182 -22.18 28.50 7.17
N GLY A 183 -21.80 27.57 8.04
CA GLY A 183 -22.55 26.35 8.31
C GLY A 183 -21.85 25.45 9.30
N THR A 184 -22.30 24.21 9.40
CA THR A 184 -21.66 23.16 10.20
C THR A 184 -21.40 21.93 9.35
N LEU A 185 -20.38 21.15 9.71
CA LEU A 185 -20.11 19.84 9.13
C LEU A 185 -19.85 18.81 10.23
N ALA A 186 -20.04 17.54 9.92
CA ALA A 186 -19.70 16.44 10.80
C ALA A 186 -18.55 15.62 10.21
N MET A 187 -17.62 15.18 11.06
CA MET A 187 -16.55 14.26 10.68
C MET A 187 -17.13 12.86 10.42
N ARG A 188 -16.83 12.28 9.25
CA ARG A 188 -17.23 10.90 8.89
C ARG A 188 -16.29 9.84 9.49
N GLN A 189 -15.07 10.25 9.83
CA GLN A 189 -14.02 9.46 10.47
C GLN A 189 -13.10 10.38 11.28
N ASN A 190 -12.20 9.81 12.06
CA ASN A 190 -11.12 10.60 12.67
C ASN A 190 -10.33 11.31 11.58
N GLY A 191 -10.14 12.62 11.71
CA GLY A 191 -9.47 13.40 10.68
C GLY A 191 -8.70 14.59 11.22
N ASN A 192 -7.67 14.97 10.48
CA ASN A 192 -6.72 15.98 10.90
C ASN A 192 -7.24 17.38 10.56
N ILE A 193 -7.22 18.26 11.56
CA ILE A 193 -7.33 19.72 11.37
C ILE A 193 -5.92 20.24 11.13
N ARG A 194 -5.71 20.93 10.02
CA ARG A 194 -4.39 21.39 9.57
C ARG A 194 -4.26 22.90 9.58
N SER A 195 -3.03 23.40 9.66
CA SER A 195 -2.73 24.83 9.61
C SER A 195 -2.93 25.46 8.23
N SER A 196 -2.95 24.67 7.15
CA SER A 196 -3.16 25.15 5.78
C SER A 196 -4.13 24.24 4.99
N PRO A 197 -4.82 24.77 3.96
CA PRO A 197 -5.71 24.01 3.07
C PRO A 197 -4.93 23.22 2.00
N THR A 198 -3.80 22.64 2.37
CA THR A 198 -2.99 21.79 1.48
C THR A 198 -2.68 20.48 2.18
N GLY A 199 -2.43 19.41 1.40
CA GLY A 199 -2.09 18.10 1.96
C GLY A 199 -0.83 18.09 2.84
N GLY A 200 0.01 19.11 2.73
CA GLY A 200 1.26 19.30 3.49
C GLY A 200 1.16 20.17 4.75
N GLY A 201 0.01 20.77 5.07
CA GLY A 201 -0.12 21.60 6.27
C GLY A 201 0.09 20.83 7.58
N THR A 202 0.79 21.40 8.55
CA THR A 202 1.00 20.78 9.87
C THR A 202 -0.32 20.42 10.52
N VAL A 203 -0.41 19.24 11.11
CA VAL A 203 -1.59 18.80 11.86
C VAL A 203 -1.63 19.54 13.19
N LEU A 204 -2.67 20.37 13.40
CA LEU A 204 -2.90 21.09 14.65
C LEU A 204 -3.54 20.17 15.69
N ARG A 205 -4.56 19.41 15.28
CA ARG A 205 -5.19 18.35 16.10
C ARG A 205 -5.93 17.34 15.25
N VAL A 206 -6.40 16.28 15.89
CA VAL A 206 -7.30 15.29 15.31
C VAL A 206 -8.71 15.53 15.85
N ALA A 207 -9.68 15.70 14.95
CA ALA A 207 -11.10 15.70 15.28
C ALA A 207 -11.65 14.26 15.20
N PRO A 208 -12.36 13.77 16.23
CA PRO A 208 -12.91 12.42 16.22
C PRO A 208 -14.09 12.29 15.25
N ASN A 209 -14.40 11.05 14.87
CA ASN A 209 -15.63 10.71 14.14
C ASN A 209 -16.86 11.30 14.86
N GLY A 210 -17.77 11.89 14.09
CA GLY A 210 -19.00 12.49 14.63
C GLY A 210 -18.82 13.89 15.22
N ALA A 211 -17.58 14.39 15.32
CA ALA A 211 -17.35 15.76 15.76
C ALA A 211 -18.02 16.75 14.80
N VAL A 212 -18.82 17.66 15.35
CA VAL A 212 -19.49 18.71 14.61
C VAL A 212 -18.67 19.99 14.71
N LEU A 213 -18.22 20.51 13.58
CA LEU A 213 -17.42 21.72 13.50
C LEU A 213 -18.15 22.80 12.72
N LYS A 214 -17.94 24.06 13.11
CA LYS A 214 -18.46 25.21 12.38
C LYS A 214 -17.52 25.54 11.23
N VAL A 215 -18.09 25.89 10.08
CA VAL A 215 -17.37 26.28 8.86
C VAL A 215 -17.31 27.80 8.78
N PHE A 216 -16.11 28.34 8.63
CA PHE A 216 -15.85 29.78 8.52
C PHE A 216 -15.39 30.20 7.12
N GLY A 217 -15.02 29.25 6.27
CA GLY A 217 -14.56 29.53 4.91
C GLY A 217 -14.29 28.28 4.10
N THR A 218 -14.02 28.47 2.80
CA THR A 218 -13.66 27.41 1.86
C THR A 218 -12.39 27.76 1.11
N ALA A 219 -11.61 26.77 0.69
CA ALA A 219 -10.48 26.95 -0.20
C ALA A 219 -10.52 25.94 -1.38
N PRO A 220 -9.85 26.25 -2.52
CA PRO A 220 -9.80 25.39 -3.69
C PRO A 220 -9.36 23.98 -3.36
N GLY A 221 -9.84 23.00 -4.14
CA GLY A 221 -9.57 21.58 -3.86
C GLY A 221 -10.44 21.00 -2.74
N GLY A 222 -11.49 21.71 -2.28
CA GLY A 222 -12.49 21.16 -1.38
C GLY A 222 -12.09 21.21 0.09
N TRP A 223 -11.41 22.27 0.52
CA TRP A 223 -11.04 22.49 1.92
C TRP A 223 -12.03 23.40 2.62
N PHE A 224 -12.33 23.08 3.87
CA PHE A 224 -13.17 23.87 4.77
C PHE A 224 -12.33 24.40 5.91
N GLN A 225 -12.41 25.71 6.16
CA GLN A 225 -11.89 26.31 7.37
C GLN A 225 -12.89 26.07 8.50
N VAL A 226 -12.44 25.44 9.57
CA VAL A 226 -13.29 24.92 10.64
C VAL A 226 -12.81 25.32 12.03
N GLY A 227 -13.73 25.29 12.99
CA GLY A 227 -13.44 25.33 14.42
C GLY A 227 -14.72 25.39 15.27
N GLU A 228 -14.57 25.55 16.59
CA GLU A 228 -15.69 25.45 17.54
C GLU A 228 -16.26 26.83 17.93
N ALA A 229 -15.38 27.74 18.34
CA ALA A 229 -15.72 29.13 18.65
C ALA A 229 -15.31 30.11 17.54
N GLY A 230 -14.28 29.76 16.77
CA GLY A 230 -13.73 30.56 15.68
C GLY A 230 -12.90 29.69 14.72
N PRO A 231 -12.34 30.28 13.65
CA PRO A 231 -11.53 29.54 12.69
C PRO A 231 -10.23 29.03 13.34
N GLU A 232 -10.07 27.71 13.40
CA GLU A 232 -8.93 27.03 14.02
C GLU A 232 -7.99 26.43 12.98
N GLY A 233 -8.54 25.82 11.91
CA GLY A 233 -7.75 25.19 10.88
C GLY A 233 -8.57 24.65 9.73
N TRP A 234 -7.98 23.76 8.95
CA TRP A 234 -8.53 23.29 7.67
C TRP A 234 -8.75 21.79 7.65
N VAL A 235 -9.88 21.37 7.10
CA VAL A 235 -10.25 19.96 6.88
C VAL A 235 -10.70 19.75 5.43
N HIS A 236 -10.37 18.60 4.85
CA HIS A 236 -10.76 18.28 3.47
C HIS A 236 -12.14 17.62 3.41
N ARG A 237 -12.96 17.99 2.43
CA ARG A 237 -14.35 17.53 2.25
C ARG A 237 -14.52 16.01 2.19
N SER A 238 -13.49 15.25 1.79
CA SER A 238 -13.57 13.78 1.75
C SER A 238 -13.69 13.16 3.14
N MET A 239 -13.41 13.92 4.20
CA MET A 239 -13.49 13.45 5.59
C MET A 239 -14.77 13.89 6.30
N THR A 240 -15.60 14.69 5.65
CA THR A 240 -16.75 15.34 6.29
C THR A 240 -18.04 15.05 5.56
N THR A 241 -19.17 15.23 6.24
CA THR A 241 -20.45 15.39 5.55
C THR A 241 -20.40 16.67 4.69
N PRO A 242 -21.22 16.77 3.64
CA PRO A 242 -21.52 18.06 3.04
C PRO A 242 -21.94 19.02 4.15
N PRO A 243 -21.44 20.26 4.13
CA PRO A 243 -21.72 21.15 5.22
C PRO A 243 -23.16 21.67 5.10
N SER A 244 -23.85 21.77 6.23
CA SER A 244 -25.22 22.23 6.35
C SER A 244 -25.21 23.72 6.72
N GLY A 245 -25.65 24.58 5.80
CA GLY A 245 -25.66 26.04 5.97
C GLY A 245 -25.44 26.79 4.65
N ALA A 246 -25.45 28.12 4.71
CA ALA A 246 -25.21 29.00 3.57
C ALA A 246 -23.70 29.09 3.27
N ILE A 247 -23.14 28.07 2.61
CA ILE A 247 -21.72 28.07 2.24
C ILE A 247 -21.60 28.38 0.76
N ALA A 248 -21.14 29.59 0.44
CA ALA A 248 -20.88 29.99 -0.93
C ALA A 248 -19.77 29.10 -1.51
N SER A 249 -20.08 28.38 -2.59
CA SER A 249 -19.11 27.52 -3.29
C SER A 249 -18.19 28.40 -4.14
N ALA A 250 -16.88 28.39 -3.87
CA ALA A 250 -15.90 28.92 -4.82
C ALA A 250 -15.68 27.88 -5.93
N GLN A 251 -16.08 28.25 -7.16
CA GLN A 251 -15.80 27.52 -8.41
C GLN A 251 -14.30 27.57 -8.74
#